data_AF-A0A258TVR5-F1
#
_entry.id   AF-A0A258TVR5-F1
#
_cell.length_a   1.000
_cell.length_b   1.000
_cell.length_c   1.000
_cell.angle_alpha   90.00
_cell.angle_beta   90.00
_cell.angle_gamma   90.00
#
_symmetry.space_group_name_H-M   'P 1'
#
loop_
_entity.id
_entity.type
_entity.pdbx_description
1 polymer ?
#
loop_
_entity_poly.entity_id
_entity_poly.type
_entity_poly.pdbx_seq_one_letter_code
_entity_poly.pdbx_strand_id
1 'polypeptide(L)'
;MTMDEARMDTQVVPHTHQVPVERRTNLLLRVHYDAAFVLLEPVLRNTELPIGTRLYRAMNQLQATYPSFNGNEIEAMVAAVMRTLQNQHKAAE
;
A
#
# COMPACT_ATOMS: atom_id res chain seq x y z
N MET A 1 -56.92 -17.08 6.20
CA MET A 1 -56.57 -17.30 4.79
C MET A 1 -55.67 -16.14 4.36
N THR A 2 -54.42 -16.50 4.17
CA THR A 2 -53.24 -15.82 3.60
C THR A 2 -53.59 -14.87 2.45
N MET A 3 -53.01 -13.68 2.29
CA MET A 3 -51.75 -13.35 1.58
C MET A 3 -51.75 -11.81 1.39
N ASP A 4 -50.69 -11.08 1.13
CA ASP A 4 -49.23 -11.21 1.21
C ASP A 4 -48.72 -9.87 0.65
N GLU A 5 -47.59 -9.40 1.18
CA GLU A 5 -46.96 -8.13 0.83
C GLU A 5 -46.56 -8.06 -0.66
N ALA A 6 -46.87 -6.94 -1.32
CA ALA A 6 -46.25 -6.57 -2.59
C ALA A 6 -45.63 -5.18 -2.47
N ARG A 7 -44.48 -5.10 -1.80
CA ARG A 7 -43.50 -4.00 -1.98
C ARG A 7 -42.37 -4.53 -2.85
N MET A 8 -42.58 -4.44 -4.16
CA MET A 8 -41.56 -4.72 -5.16
C MET A 8 -40.76 -3.46 -5.50
N ASP A 9 -39.44 -3.66 -5.48
CA ASP A 9 -38.42 -2.96 -6.26
C ASP A 9 -38.04 -1.53 -5.89
N THR A 10 -37.27 -1.42 -4.80
CA THR A 10 -36.08 -0.56 -4.85
C THR A 10 -34.88 -1.44 -5.21
N GLN A 11 -34.70 -1.69 -6.50
CA GLN A 11 -33.47 -2.29 -7.01
C GLN A 11 -32.39 -1.20 -7.01
N VAL A 12 -31.75 -1.00 -5.85
CA VAL A 12 -30.49 -0.24 -5.77
C VAL A 12 -29.42 -1.13 -6.40
N VAL A 13 -29.03 -0.79 -7.63
CA VAL A 13 -27.94 -1.45 -8.34
C VAL A 13 -26.66 -1.29 -7.49
N PRO A 14 -26.07 -2.36 -6.92
CA PRO A 14 -24.85 -2.22 -6.16
C PRO A 14 -23.72 -1.91 -7.14
N HIS A 15 -23.02 -0.82 -6.82
CA HIS A 15 -21.92 -0.29 -7.59
C HIS A 15 -20.86 -1.36 -7.81
N THR A 16 -20.35 -1.40 -9.04
CA THR A 16 -19.22 -2.20 -9.51
C THR A 16 -18.14 -2.42 -8.44
N HIS A 17 -17.88 -3.70 -8.15
CA HIS A 17 -16.88 -4.21 -7.22
C HIS A 17 -15.46 -3.71 -7.55
N GLN A 18 -14.99 -2.61 -6.93
CA GLN A 18 -13.56 -2.24 -6.89
C GLN A 18 -12.81 -2.77 -5.64
N VAL A 19 -13.48 -3.63 -4.87
CA VAL A 19 -13.06 -4.14 -3.56
C VAL A 19 -11.83 -5.09 -3.53
N PRO A 20 -11.33 -5.74 -4.62
CA PRO A 20 -10.22 -6.71 -4.49
C PRO A 20 -8.82 -6.10 -4.27
N VAL A 21 -8.49 -5.03 -4.99
CA VAL A 21 -7.09 -4.55 -5.09
C VAL A 21 -6.66 -3.84 -3.82
N GLU A 22 -7.51 -2.95 -3.29
CA GLU A 22 -7.20 -2.22 -2.05
C GLU A 22 -7.06 -3.15 -0.84
N ARG A 23 -7.86 -4.23 -0.77
CA ARG A 23 -7.73 -5.24 0.29
C ARG A 23 -6.40 -5.96 0.19
N ARG A 24 -5.98 -6.33 -1.03
CA ARG A 24 -4.70 -7.00 -1.26
C ARG A 24 -3.52 -6.11 -0.88
N THR A 25 -3.50 -4.85 -1.29
CA THR A 25 -2.45 -3.89 -0.91
C THR A 25 -2.39 -3.69 0.59
N ASN A 26 -3.54 -3.54 1.26
CA ASN A 26 -3.59 -3.39 2.72
C ASN A 26 -3.06 -4.63 3.46
N LEU A 27 -3.40 -5.84 3.00
CA LEU A 27 -2.87 -7.07 3.58
C LEU A 27 -1.36 -7.19 3.36
N LEU A 28 -0.89 -6.87 2.16
CA LEU A 28 0.52 -6.89 1.81
C LEU A 28 1.31 -5.92 2.68
N LEU A 29 0.82 -4.69 2.85
CA LEU A 29 1.40 -3.72 3.78
C LEU A 29 1.48 -4.32 5.18
N ARG A 30 0.40 -4.88 5.73
CA ARG A 30 0.44 -5.46 7.08
C ARG A 30 1.43 -6.61 7.25
N VAL A 31 1.60 -7.46 6.24
CA VAL A 31 2.43 -8.66 6.33
C VAL A 31 3.91 -8.36 6.10
N HIS A 32 4.22 -7.49 5.14
CA HIS A 32 5.59 -7.30 4.68
C HIS A 32 6.21 -5.97 5.11
N TYR A 33 5.46 -5.09 5.76
CA TYR A 33 5.92 -3.74 6.10
C TYR A 33 7.17 -3.74 6.97
N ASP A 34 7.23 -4.52 8.06
CA ASP A 34 8.39 -4.49 8.96
C ASP A 34 9.68 -4.92 8.23
N ALA A 35 9.59 -5.97 7.43
CA ALA A 35 10.70 -6.43 6.60
C ALA A 35 11.09 -5.40 5.53
N ALA A 36 10.10 -4.78 4.88
CA ALA A 36 10.34 -3.70 3.91
C ALA A 36 10.94 -2.45 4.58
N PHE A 37 10.52 -2.10 5.79
CA PHE A 37 11.05 -0.97 6.53
C PHE A 37 12.55 -1.16 6.80
N VAL A 38 12.93 -2.31 7.36
CA VAL A 38 14.35 -2.65 7.62
C VAL A 38 15.17 -2.65 6.32
N LEU A 39 14.60 -3.18 5.23
CA LEU A 39 15.26 -3.23 3.93
C LEU A 39 15.49 -1.84 3.33
N LEU A 40 14.49 -0.96 3.42
CA LEU A 40 14.45 0.31 2.68
C LEU A 40 14.95 1.50 3.49
N GLU A 41 14.88 1.46 4.83
CA GLU A 41 15.36 2.54 5.70
C GLU A 41 16.78 3.03 5.37
N PRO A 42 17.82 2.18 5.26
CA PRO A 42 19.18 2.65 5.01
C PRO A 42 19.31 3.35 3.64
N VAL A 43 18.54 2.91 2.65
CA VAL A 43 18.51 3.53 1.31
C VAL A 43 17.78 4.86 1.34
N LEU A 44 16.61 4.90 1.98
CA LEU A 44 15.75 6.06 2.02
C LEU A 44 16.26 7.15 2.96
N ARG A 45 17.06 6.83 3.99
CA ARG A 45 17.71 7.82 4.86
C ARG A 45 19.02 8.39 4.30
N ASN A 46 19.58 7.82 3.24
CA ASN A 46 20.85 8.29 2.68
C ASN A 46 20.73 9.70 2.06
N THR A 47 21.18 10.73 2.79
CA THR A 47 21.11 12.13 2.36
C THR A 47 22.16 12.51 1.31
N GLU A 48 23.16 11.67 1.06
CA GLU A 48 24.18 11.88 0.02
C GLU A 48 23.60 11.71 -1.39
N LEU A 49 22.49 10.97 -1.51
CA LEU A 49 21.82 10.67 -2.78
C LEU A 49 20.59 11.56 -3.01
N PRO A 50 20.39 12.06 -4.24
CA PRO A 50 19.15 12.71 -4.64
C PRO A 50 17.93 11.82 -4.36
N ILE A 51 16.80 12.43 -4.01
CA ILE A 51 15.59 11.69 -3.63
C ILE A 51 15.12 10.72 -4.73
N GLY A 52 15.17 11.13 -6.00
CA GLY A 52 14.80 10.27 -7.13
C GLY A 52 15.67 9.01 -7.20
N THR A 53 16.98 9.15 -6.97
CA THR A 53 17.92 8.01 -6.95
C THR A 53 17.63 7.07 -5.79
N ARG A 54 17.33 7.59 -4.60
CA ARG A 54 16.94 6.77 -3.45
C ARG A 54 15.66 5.99 -3.71
N LEU A 55 14.63 6.64 -4.26
CA LEU A 55 13.36 6.00 -4.59
C LEU A 55 13.55 4.91 -5.63
N TYR A 56 14.29 5.18 -6.70
CA TYR A 56 14.60 4.19 -7.73
C TYR A 56 15.32 2.97 -7.14
N ARG A 57 16.34 3.18 -6.29
CA ARG A 57 17.04 2.09 -5.61
C ARG A 57 16.11 1.31 -4.67
N ALA A 58 15.28 2.00 -3.90
CA ALA A 58 14.32 1.37 -3.00
C ALA A 58 13.32 0.48 -3.76
N MET A 59 12.76 0.98 -4.86
CA MET A 59 11.84 0.21 -5.71
C MET A 59 12.52 -1.03 -6.30
N ASN A 60 13.73 -0.89 -6.86
CA ASN A 60 14.47 -2.02 -7.41
C ASN A 60 14.82 -3.07 -6.34
N GLN A 61 15.25 -2.63 -5.16
CA GLN A 61 15.60 -3.53 -4.06
C GLN A 61 14.39 -4.29 -3.54
N LEU A 62 13.23 -3.62 -3.47
CA LEU A 62 11.98 -4.25 -3.09
C LEU A 62 11.51 -5.24 -4.16
N GLN A 63 11.62 -4.89 -5.45
CA GLN A 63 11.28 -5.78 -6.56
C GLN A 63 12.16 -7.04 -6.59
N ALA A 64 13.46 -6.90 -6.32
CA ALA A 64 14.38 -8.03 -6.26
C ALA A 64 14.08 -8.96 -5.08
N THR A 65 13.63 -8.40 -3.95
CA THR A 65 13.31 -9.17 -2.74
C THR A 65 11.94 -9.84 -2.83
N TYR A 66 10.96 -9.15 -3.45
CA TYR A 66 9.58 -9.59 -3.60
C TYR A 66 9.18 -9.61 -5.08
N PRO A 67 9.68 -10.58 -5.87
CA PRO A 67 9.43 -10.64 -7.31
C PRO A 67 7.94 -10.88 -7.65
N SER A 68 7.14 -11.34 -6.68
CA SER A 68 5.70 -11.51 -6.82
C SER A 68 4.91 -10.20 -6.69
N PHE A 69 5.55 -9.10 -6.28
CA PHE A 69 4.88 -7.81 -6.18
C PHE A 69 4.78 -7.15 -7.55
N ASN A 70 3.62 -6.55 -7.82
CA ASN A 70 3.46 -5.68 -8.98
C ASN A 70 3.94 -4.25 -8.67
N GLY A 71 4.03 -3.41 -9.70
CA GLY A 71 4.51 -2.02 -9.58
C GLY A 71 3.74 -1.21 -8.54
N ASN A 72 2.41 -1.32 -8.48
CA ASN A 72 1.58 -0.59 -7.52
C ASN A 72 1.85 -1.04 -6.08
N GLU A 73 2.05 -2.34 -5.86
CA GLU A 73 2.38 -2.91 -4.55
C GLU A 73 3.77 -2.43 -4.08
N ILE A 74 4.74 -2.34 -5.00
CA ILE A 74 6.07 -1.80 -4.75
C ILE A 74 5.99 -0.32 -4.37
N GLU A 75 5.31 0.48 -5.19
CA GLU A 75 5.15 1.92 -4.95
C GLU A 75 4.44 2.20 -3.62
N ALA A 76 3.35 1.49 -3.33
CA ALA A 76 2.61 1.64 -2.09
C ALA A 76 3.47 1.34 -0.86
N MET A 77 4.29 0.28 -0.92
CA MET A 77 5.20 -0.08 0.17
C MET A 77 6.30 0.98 0.37
N VAL A 78 6.95 1.41 -0.70
CA VAL A 78 7.99 2.44 -0.63
C VAL A 78 7.41 3.75 -0.07
N ALA A 79 6.23 4.15 -0.53
CA ALA A 79 5.54 5.34 -0.03
C ALA A 79 5.18 5.23 1.46
N ALA A 80 4.70 4.07 1.91
CA ALA A 80 4.37 3.83 3.32
C ALA A 80 5.61 3.94 4.22
N VAL A 81 6.73 3.33 3.82
CA VAL A 81 8.00 3.44 4.56
C VAL A 81 8.48 4.88 4.57
N MET A 82 8.52 5.56 3.41
CA MET A 82 8.98 6.94 3.31
C MET A 82 8.16 7.90 4.18
N ARG A 83 6.82 7.75 4.20
CA ARG A 83 5.94 8.55 5.07
C ARG A 83 6.25 8.34 6.54
N THR A 84 6.58 7.11 6.93
CA THR A 84 6.93 6.79 8.32
C THR A 84 8.24 7.43 8.73
N LEU A 85 9.27 7.35 7.88
CA LEU A 85 10.56 7.99 8.11
C LEU A 85 10.41 9.53 8.22
N GLN A 86 9.58 10.14 7.38
CA GLN A 86 9.27 11.56 7.45
C GLN A 86 8.55 11.95 8.74
N ASN A 87 7.60 11.13 9.19
CA ASN A 87 6.88 11.38 10.45
C ASN A 87 7.81 11.25 11.67
N GLN A 88 8.73 10.27 11.66
CA GLN A 88 9.73 10.13 12.72
C GLN A 88 10.69 11.32 12.78
N HIS A 89 11.08 11.88 11.63
CA HIS A 89 11.89 13.09 11.60
C HIS A 89 11.17 14.28 12.26
N LYS A 90 9.89 14.48 11.94
CA LYS A 90 9.07 15.56 12.52
C LYS A 90 8.84 15.42 14.03
N ALA A 91 8.84 14.20 14.56
CA ALA A 91 8.66 13.97 15.99
C ALA A 91 9.95 14.17 16.81
N ALA A 92 11.10 14.28 16.13
CA ALA A 92 12.41 14.52 16.74
C ALA A 92 12.83 16.00 16.72
N GLU A 93 12.01 16.87 16.09
CA GLU A 93 12.14 18.34 16.07
C GLU A 93 11.31 18.97 17.20
#